data_AF-A0AAD0YQK6-F1
#
_entry.id   AF-A0AAD0YQK6-F1
#
_cell.length_a   1.000
_cell.length_b   1.000
_cell.length_c   1.000
_cell.angle_alpha   90.00
_cell.angle_beta   90.00
_cell.angle_gamma   90.00
#
_symmetry.space_group_name_H-M   'P 1'
#
loop_
_entity.id
_entity.type
_entity.pdbx_description
1 polymer ?
#
loop_
_entity_poly.entity_id
_entity_poly.type
_entity_poly.pdbx_seq_one_letter_code
_entity_poly.pdbx_strand_id
1 'polypeptide(L)'
;MPQSLVKNYIHIVFSTKYRNDFIDENIENELYAYIATLCKDFESYALQIGGTDNHIHILCRLSRKIALMKLVQEIKAHSSKWIKTKGRKYENFFWQDGYGAFSVGGKDVHIVSKYIKNQRQHHQKQDFKNELVEILEKHKMDYDEKFLWD
;
A
#
# COMPACT_ATOMS: atom_id res chain seq x y z
N MET A 1 -21.13 -27.80 13.21
CA MET A 1 -21.04 -26.35 13.49
C MET A 1 -20.88 -25.59 12.18
N PRO A 2 -21.60 -24.48 11.96
CA PRO A 2 -21.46 -23.67 10.76
C PRO A 2 -20.09 -22.96 10.70
N GLN A 3 -19.58 -22.69 9.49
CA GLN A 3 -18.30 -22.02 9.24
C GLN A 3 -18.50 -20.64 8.60
N SER A 4 -17.75 -19.64 9.06
CA SER A 4 -17.65 -18.34 8.36
C SER A 4 -16.56 -18.41 7.28
N LEU A 5 -16.93 -18.32 6.01
CA LEU A 5 -15.99 -18.35 4.88
C LEU A 5 -15.84 -16.94 4.31
N VAL A 6 -14.62 -16.39 4.37
CA VAL A 6 -14.32 -15.02 3.92
C VAL A 6 -13.05 -15.02 3.09
N LYS A 7 -13.09 -14.37 1.93
CA LYS A 7 -11.94 -14.21 1.04
C LYS A 7 -11.94 -12.81 0.43
N ASN A 8 -11.42 -11.85 1.18
CA ASN A 8 -11.39 -10.45 0.78
C ASN A 8 -9.99 -10.10 0.27
N TYR A 9 -9.86 -9.82 -1.02
CA TYR A 9 -8.63 -9.27 -1.58
C TYR A 9 -8.74 -7.76 -1.67
N ILE A 10 -7.77 -7.05 -1.11
CA ILE A 10 -7.76 -5.59 -1.08
C ILE A 10 -6.44 -5.09 -1.67
N HIS A 11 -6.54 -4.20 -2.64
CA HIS A 11 -5.45 -3.37 -3.13
C HIS A 11 -5.45 -2.07 -2.35
N ILE A 12 -4.39 -1.81 -1.61
CA ILE A 12 -4.18 -0.63 -0.77
C ILE A 12 -3.07 0.20 -1.42
N VAL A 13 -3.23 1.52 -1.44
CA VAL A 13 -2.24 2.45 -1.99
C VAL A 13 -2.12 3.69 -1.12
N PHE A 14 -0.90 4.15 -0.87
CA PHE A 14 -0.61 5.43 -0.22
C PHE A 14 0.84 5.85 -0.48
N SER A 15 1.10 7.15 -0.39
CA SER A 15 2.43 7.75 -0.57
C SER A 15 3.14 8.06 0.76
N THR A 16 4.43 8.34 0.66
CA THR A 16 5.16 9.12 1.66
C THR A 16 4.54 10.51 1.78
N LYS A 17 4.70 11.12 2.96
CA LYS A 17 4.22 12.47 3.24
C LYS A 17 4.89 13.46 2.30
N TYR A 18 4.10 14.36 1.72
CA TYR A 18 4.54 15.28 0.66
C TYR A 18 5.11 14.61 -0.60
N ARG A 19 4.94 13.28 -0.75
CA ARG A 19 5.51 12.46 -1.84
C ARG A 19 7.03 12.57 -1.95
N ASN A 20 7.73 12.68 -0.82
CA ASN A 20 9.19 12.64 -0.80
C ASN A 20 9.73 11.26 -1.19
N ASP A 21 10.78 11.22 -2.01
CA ASP A 21 11.41 10.01 -2.54
C ASP A 21 12.33 9.31 -1.51
N PHE A 22 11.72 8.80 -0.43
CA PHE A 22 12.46 8.12 0.64
C PHE A 22 12.66 6.61 0.42
N ILE A 23 11.89 5.98 -0.47
CA ILE A 23 11.92 4.53 -0.70
C ILE A 23 12.97 4.21 -1.78
N ASP A 24 14.22 4.52 -1.46
CA ASP A 24 15.33 4.26 -2.37
C ASP A 24 15.71 2.77 -2.43
N GLU A 25 16.56 2.43 -3.40
CA GLU A 25 17.02 1.06 -3.68
C GLU A 25 17.65 0.33 -2.49
N ASN A 26 18.22 1.06 -1.50
CA ASN A 26 18.85 0.44 -0.34
C ASN A 26 17.84 0.00 0.71
N ILE A 27 16.64 0.61 0.74
CA ILE A 27 15.62 0.34 1.75
C ILE A 27 14.39 -0.36 1.21
N GLU A 28 14.11 -0.24 -0.10
CA GLU A 28 12.89 -0.74 -0.75
C GLU A 28 12.58 -2.20 -0.38
N ASN A 29 13.51 -3.11 -0.66
CA ASN A 29 13.30 -4.55 -0.44
C ASN A 29 13.08 -4.87 1.04
N GLU A 30 13.80 -4.18 1.92
CA GLU A 30 13.68 -4.39 3.36
C GLU A 30 12.34 -3.84 3.89
N LEU A 31 11.89 -2.68 3.39
CA LEU A 31 10.60 -2.10 3.72
C LEU A 31 9.45 -3.01 3.29
N TYR A 32 9.50 -3.55 2.07
CA TYR A 32 8.47 -4.46 1.57
C TYR A 32 8.42 -5.76 2.38
N ALA A 33 9.57 -6.33 2.73
CA ALA A 33 9.64 -7.51 3.60
C ALA A 33 9.10 -7.24 5.02
N TYR A 34 9.42 -6.06 5.57
CA TYR A 34 8.92 -5.64 6.87
C TYR A 34 7.39 -5.49 6.87
N ILE A 35 6.83 -4.83 5.86
CA ILE A 35 5.37 -4.69 5.70
C ILE A 35 4.70 -6.04 5.48
N ALA A 36 5.31 -6.96 4.71
CA ALA A 36 4.78 -8.31 4.54
C ALA A 36 4.69 -9.06 5.88
N THR A 37 5.66 -8.84 6.78
CA THR A 37 5.66 -9.39 8.13
C THR A 37 4.52 -8.81 8.97
N LEU A 38 4.32 -7.49 8.96
CA LEU A 38 3.18 -6.85 9.63
C LEU A 38 1.84 -7.40 9.12
N CYS A 39 1.69 -7.50 7.80
CA CYS A 39 0.51 -8.11 7.17
C CYS A 39 0.26 -9.54 7.67
N LYS A 40 1.31 -10.35 7.81
CA LYS A 40 1.23 -11.71 8.34
C LYS A 40 0.83 -11.73 9.81
N ASP A 41 1.37 -10.85 10.64
CA ASP A 41 1.08 -10.76 12.07
C ASP A 41 -0.41 -10.45 12.34
N PHE A 42 -1.05 -9.69 11.45
CA PHE A 42 -2.49 -9.43 11.47
C PHE A 42 -3.33 -10.42 10.64
N GLU A 43 -2.77 -11.59 10.31
CA GLU A 43 -3.38 -12.65 9.49
C GLU A 43 -3.89 -12.17 8.11
N SER A 44 -3.40 -11.02 7.64
CA SER A 44 -3.82 -10.32 6.43
C SER A 44 -2.74 -10.44 5.35
N TYR A 45 -2.44 -11.68 4.98
CA TYR A 45 -1.28 -12.06 4.15
C TYR A 45 -1.15 -11.23 2.86
N ALA A 46 0.00 -10.58 2.71
CA ALA A 46 0.36 -9.90 1.47
C ALA A 46 0.61 -10.92 0.35
N LEU A 47 0.06 -10.65 -0.83
CA LEU A 47 0.26 -11.41 -2.06
C LEU A 47 1.29 -10.73 -2.96
N GLN A 48 1.28 -9.40 -2.98
CA GLN A 48 2.27 -8.59 -3.67
C GLN A 48 2.39 -7.25 -2.94
N ILE A 49 3.63 -6.80 -2.75
CA ILE A 49 3.97 -5.43 -2.36
C ILE A 49 4.90 -4.89 -3.43
N GLY A 50 4.75 -3.63 -3.77
CA GLY A 50 5.57 -2.93 -4.75
C GLY A 50 5.23 -1.45 -4.74
N GLY A 51 5.87 -0.68 -5.60
CA GLY A 51 5.71 0.76 -5.61
C GLY A 51 6.89 1.43 -6.26
N THR A 52 7.17 2.65 -5.82
CA THR A 52 8.26 3.50 -6.30
C THR A 52 8.89 4.22 -5.12
N ASP A 53 9.69 5.25 -5.41
CA ASP A 53 10.46 5.98 -4.42
C ASP A 53 9.59 6.77 -3.43
N ASN A 54 8.34 7.10 -3.81
CA ASN A 54 7.45 7.91 -2.98
C ASN A 54 6.10 7.26 -2.63
N HIS A 55 5.77 6.07 -3.13
CA HIS A 55 4.50 5.43 -2.76
C HIS A 55 4.57 3.92 -2.87
N ILE A 56 3.62 3.27 -2.21
CA ILE A 56 3.51 1.81 -2.19
C ILE A 56 2.11 1.35 -2.52
N HIS A 57 2.04 0.16 -3.09
CA HIS A 57 0.84 -0.63 -3.25
C HIS A 57 0.99 -1.96 -2.53
N ILE A 58 -0.08 -2.37 -1.87
CA ILE A 58 -0.17 -3.64 -1.15
C ILE A 58 -1.41 -4.37 -1.65
N LEU A 59 -1.23 -5.53 -2.26
CA LEU A 59 -2.31 -6.47 -2.49
C LEU A 59 -2.27 -7.53 -1.39
N CYS A 60 -3.30 -7.60 -0.57
CA CYS A 60 -3.38 -8.56 0.54
C CYS A 60 -4.72 -9.30 0.57
N ARG A 61 -4.73 -10.44 1.26
CA ARG A 61 -5.96 -11.11 1.68
C ARG A 61 -6.32 -10.64 3.09
N LEU A 62 -7.24 -9.69 3.21
CA LEU A 62 -7.65 -9.11 4.49
C LEU A 62 -8.31 -10.18 5.39
N SER A 63 -7.86 -10.25 6.64
CA SER A 63 -8.43 -11.15 7.65
C SER A 63 -9.83 -10.71 8.05
N ARG A 64 -10.73 -11.69 8.27
CA ARG A 64 -12.06 -11.44 8.84
C ARG A 64 -12.04 -10.94 10.30
N LYS A 65 -10.85 -10.94 10.94
CA LYS A 65 -10.66 -10.59 12.35
C LYS A 65 -10.28 -9.12 12.56
N ILE A 66 -10.01 -8.37 11.51
CA ILE A 66 -9.51 -7.00 11.59
C ILE A 66 -10.23 -6.08 10.60
N ALA A 67 -10.53 -4.86 11.04
CA ALA A 67 -11.01 -3.82 10.14
C ALA A 67 -9.86 -3.34 9.25
N LEU A 68 -10.16 -3.06 7.97
CA LEU A 68 -9.19 -2.54 7.00
C LEU A 68 -8.42 -1.31 7.54
N MET A 69 -9.15 -0.35 8.12
CA MET A 69 -8.54 0.86 8.69
C MET A 69 -7.49 0.52 9.76
N LYS A 70 -7.78 -0.47 10.62
CA LYS A 70 -6.84 -0.88 11.66
C LYS A 70 -5.59 -1.51 11.06
N LEU A 71 -5.71 -2.36 10.05
CA LEU A 71 -4.56 -2.92 9.35
C LEU A 71 -3.66 -1.82 8.76
N VAL A 72 -4.25 -0.84 8.06
CA VAL A 72 -3.50 0.26 7.45
C VAL A 72 -2.82 1.14 8.50
N GLN A 73 -3.51 1.43 9.61
CA GLN A 73 -2.94 2.17 10.74
C GLN A 73 -1.69 1.46 11.28
N GLU A 74 -1.78 0.15 11.54
CA GLU A 74 -0.67 -0.64 12.08
C GLU A 74 0.50 -0.71 11.09
N ILE A 75 0.21 -0.95 9.80
CA ILE A 75 1.24 -0.92 8.74
C ILE A 75 1.97 0.42 8.74
N LYS A 76 1.24 1.53 8.65
CA LYS A 76 1.84 2.87 8.54
C LYS A 76 2.63 3.25 9.79
N ALA A 77 2.09 3.00 10.98
CA ALA A 77 2.75 3.35 12.24
C ALA A 77 4.04 2.54 12.47
N HIS A 78 3.96 1.21 12.34
CA HIS A 78 5.10 0.34 12.61
C HIS A 78 6.19 0.47 11.55
N SER A 79 5.85 0.58 10.26
CA SER A 79 6.85 0.78 9.20
C SER A 79 7.51 2.15 9.28
N SER A 80 6.77 3.22 9.61
CA SER A 80 7.37 4.55 9.82
C SER A 80 8.35 4.55 10.99
N LYS A 81 8.00 3.88 12.11
CA LYS A 81 8.90 3.79 13.26
C LYS A 81 10.16 3.00 12.90
N TRP A 82 10.02 1.90 12.19
CA TRP A 82 11.12 1.03 11.80
C TRP A 82 12.06 1.68 10.79
N ILE A 83 11.56 2.31 9.73
CA ILE A 83 12.43 2.88 8.69
C ILE A 83 13.27 4.05 9.25
N LYS A 84 12.74 4.80 10.22
CA LYS A 84 13.49 5.85 10.94
C LYS A 84 14.71 5.32 11.71
N THR A 85 14.75 4.03 12.05
CA THR A 85 15.92 3.44 12.71
C THR A 85 17.05 3.11 11.73
N LYS A 86 16.86 3.33 10.43
CA LYS A 86 17.81 2.97 9.37
C LYS A 86 18.87 4.04 9.08
N GLY A 87 18.87 5.12 9.84
CA GLY A 87 19.87 6.18 9.80
C GLY A 87 19.26 7.56 9.54
N ARG A 88 20.11 8.60 9.60
CA ARG A 88 19.70 10.01 9.49
C ARG A 88 18.91 10.31 8.22
N LYS A 89 19.21 9.62 7.11
CA LYS A 89 18.49 9.79 5.83
C LYS A 89 16.97 9.60 5.98
N TYR A 90 16.55 8.69 6.86
CA TYR A 90 15.14 8.30 7.01
C TYR A 90 14.48 8.85 8.28
N GLU A 91 15.18 9.65 9.08
CA GLU A 91 14.67 10.12 10.39
C GLU A 91 13.36 10.93 10.28
N ASN A 92 13.21 11.62 9.14
CA ASN A 92 12.04 12.42 8.79
C ASN A 92 11.06 11.69 7.86
N PHE A 93 11.13 10.36 7.80
CA PHE A 93 10.18 9.57 7.03
C PHE A 93 8.78 9.63 7.66
N PHE A 94 7.76 9.92 6.86
CA PHE A 94 6.36 9.77 7.26
C PHE A 94 5.56 9.27 6.07
N TRP A 95 4.49 8.52 6.31
CA TRP A 95 3.46 8.32 5.31
C TRP A 95 2.52 9.52 5.26
N GLN A 96 1.85 9.74 4.12
CA GLN A 96 0.71 10.67 4.05
C GLN A 96 -0.38 10.24 5.05
N ASP A 97 -1.36 11.08 5.36
CA ASP A 97 -2.43 10.71 6.32
C ASP A 97 -3.47 9.78 5.69
N GLY A 98 -3.85 10.04 4.43
CA GLY A 98 -4.81 9.25 3.66
C GLY A 98 -4.31 7.87 3.17
N TYR A 99 -5.23 7.11 2.58
CA TYR A 99 -4.95 5.90 1.80
C TYR A 99 -6.13 5.59 0.86
N GLY A 100 -5.84 5.00 -0.29
CA GLY A 100 -6.83 4.35 -1.14
C GLY A 100 -6.90 2.86 -0.83
N ALA A 101 -8.09 2.27 -0.90
CA ALA A 101 -8.28 0.84 -0.77
C ALA A 101 -9.44 0.33 -1.62
N PHE A 102 -9.18 -0.73 -2.38
CA PHE A 102 -10.08 -1.20 -3.44
C PHE A 102 -10.21 -2.71 -3.38
N SER A 103 -11.45 -3.21 -3.46
CA SER A 103 -11.70 -4.65 -3.51
C SER A 103 -11.26 -5.23 -4.85
N VAL A 104 -10.53 -6.34 -4.81
CA VAL A 104 -10.07 -7.05 -6.01
C VAL A 104 -10.84 -8.36 -6.17
N GLY A 105 -11.47 -8.55 -7.33
CA GLY A 105 -12.12 -9.81 -7.67
C GLY A 105 -11.11 -10.95 -7.71
N GLY A 106 -11.50 -12.15 -7.25
CA GLY A 106 -10.59 -13.30 -7.19
C GLY A 106 -9.93 -13.66 -8.53
N LYS A 107 -10.60 -13.38 -9.66
CA LYS A 107 -10.08 -13.59 -11.01
C LYS A 107 -8.99 -12.59 -11.38
N ASP A 108 -9.03 -11.38 -10.82
CA ASP A 108 -8.15 -10.27 -11.17
C ASP A 108 -6.93 -10.16 -10.26
N VAL A 109 -6.83 -10.99 -9.22
CA VAL A 109 -5.70 -11.01 -8.27
C VAL A 109 -4.36 -11.10 -8.99
N HIS A 110 -4.25 -11.95 -10.00
CA HIS A 110 -3.01 -12.11 -10.76
C HIS A 110 -2.68 -10.87 -11.61
N ILE A 111 -3.70 -10.19 -12.14
CA ILE A 111 -3.55 -8.96 -12.93
C ILE A 111 -3.04 -7.83 -12.02
N VAL A 112 -3.69 -7.63 -10.87
CA VAL A 112 -3.28 -6.61 -9.89
C VAL A 112 -1.90 -6.92 -9.31
N SER A 113 -1.60 -8.19 -9.01
CA SER A 113 -0.25 -8.59 -8.57
C SER A 113 0.81 -8.27 -9.62
N LYS A 114 0.56 -8.57 -10.90
CA LYS A 114 1.48 -8.23 -11.99
C LYS A 114 1.63 -6.72 -12.17
N TYR A 115 0.55 -5.96 -12.04
CA TYR A 115 0.59 -4.50 -12.07
C TYR A 115 1.49 -3.94 -10.95
N ILE A 116 1.25 -4.33 -9.70
CA ILE A 116 2.05 -3.88 -8.55
C ILE A 116 3.53 -4.26 -8.71
N LYS A 117 3.81 -5.47 -9.21
CA LYS A 117 5.20 -5.92 -9.45
C LYS A 117 5.95 -5.05 -10.46
N ASN A 118 5.25 -4.45 -11.42
CA ASN A 118 5.86 -3.66 -12.50
C ASN A 118 5.79 -2.14 -12.26
N GLN A 119 5.54 -1.70 -11.02
CA GLN A 119 5.31 -0.28 -10.72
C GLN A 119 6.47 0.65 -11.13
N ARG A 120 7.72 0.25 -10.87
CA ARG A 120 8.89 1.02 -11.34
C ARG A 120 8.92 1.23 -12.86
N GLN A 121 8.44 0.25 -13.64
CA GLN A 121 8.34 0.38 -15.10
C GLN A 121 7.17 1.27 -15.51
N HIS A 122 6.02 1.14 -14.85
CA HIS A 122 4.84 1.97 -15.08
C HIS A 122 5.15 3.46 -14.87
N HIS A 123 5.86 3.78 -13.78
CA HIS A 123 6.22 5.14 -13.41
C HIS A 123 7.36 5.77 -14.23
N GLN A 124 7.87 5.08 -15.26
CA GLN A 124 8.69 5.73 -16.28
C GLN A 124 7.88 6.70 -17.16
N LYS A 125 6.54 6.58 -17.15
CA LYS A 125 5.64 7.32 -18.04
C LYS A 125 4.50 8.05 -17.33
N GLN A 126 4.33 7.82 -16.04
CA GLN A 126 3.18 8.29 -15.27
C GLN A 126 3.63 8.64 -13.84
N ASP A 127 3.10 9.71 -13.25
CA ASP A 127 3.35 10.04 -11.85
C ASP A 127 2.27 9.44 -10.94
N PHE A 128 2.54 9.47 -9.63
CA PHE A 128 1.63 8.94 -8.62
C PHE A 128 0.27 9.64 -8.59
N LYS A 129 0.20 10.96 -8.84
CA LYS A 129 -1.05 11.70 -8.72
C LYS A 129 -2.03 11.25 -9.80
N ASN A 130 -1.56 11.19 -11.04
CA ASN A 130 -2.35 10.73 -12.17
C ASN A 130 -2.78 9.27 -11.97
N GLU A 131 -1.86 8.41 -11.52
CA GLU A 131 -2.20 7.02 -11.19
C GLU A 131 -3.28 6.90 -10.11
N LEU A 132 -3.17 7.63 -9.00
CA LEU A 132 -4.17 7.57 -7.94
C LEU A 132 -5.55 8.03 -8.44
N VAL A 133 -5.60 9.13 -9.21
CA VAL A 133 -6.84 9.62 -9.83
C VAL A 133 -7.44 8.57 -10.76
N GLU A 134 -6.65 7.98 -11.68
CA GLU A 134 -7.13 6.92 -12.57
C GLU A 134 -7.68 5.71 -11.81
N ILE A 135 -7.02 5.30 -10.72
CA ILE A 135 -7.51 4.20 -9.88
C ILE A 135 -8.85 4.59 -9.23
N LEU A 136 -8.99 5.81 -8.70
CA LEU A 136 -10.21 6.29 -8.06
C LEU A 136 -11.38 6.34 -9.07
N GLU A 137 -11.15 6.93 -10.25
CA GLU A 137 -12.13 7.01 -11.34
C GLU A 137 -12.55 5.62 -11.83
N LYS A 138 -11.59 4.71 -12.03
CA LYS A 138 -11.86 3.32 -12.42
C LYS A 138 -12.78 2.61 -11.44
N HIS A 139 -12.65 2.90 -10.14
CA HIS A 139 -13.50 2.33 -9.10
C HIS A 139 -14.76 3.16 -8.80
N LYS A 140 -14.99 4.26 -9.54
CA LYS A 140 -16.09 5.19 -9.34
C LYS A 140 -16.18 5.68 -7.88
N MET A 141 -15.02 5.99 -7.30
CA MET A 141 -14.94 6.54 -5.95
C MET A 141 -15.27 8.02 -5.98
N ASP A 142 -16.12 8.46 -5.07
CA ASP A 142 -16.32 9.88 -4.81
C ASP A 142 -15.15 10.40 -3.98
N TYR A 143 -14.48 11.44 -4.47
CA TYR A 143 -13.39 12.10 -3.76
C TYR A 143 -13.38 13.59 -4.03
N ASP A 144 -12.77 14.33 -3.10
CA ASP A 144 -12.49 15.74 -3.26
C ASP A 144 -10.97 15.90 -3.35
N GLU A 145 -10.49 16.35 -4.50
CA GLU A 145 -9.06 16.40 -4.82
C GLU A 145 -8.25 17.21 -3.81
N LYS A 146 -8.88 18.20 -3.14
CA LYS A 146 -8.19 19.01 -2.12
C LYS A 146 -7.70 18.18 -0.92
N PHE A 147 -8.27 17.00 -0.70
CA PHE A 147 -7.95 16.11 0.43
C PHE A 147 -7.16 14.86 0.02
N LEU A 148 -6.72 14.75 -1.24
CA LEU A 148 -5.97 13.57 -1.71
C LEU A 148 -4.48 13.63 -1.41
N TRP A 149 -3.91 14.82 -1.27
CA TRP A 149 -2.47 14.99 -1.38
C TRP A 149 -1.77 15.09 -0.04
N ASP A 150 -2.24 15.94 0.87
CA ASP A 150 -1.81 16.06 2.28
C ASP A 150 -2.85 16.88 3.05
#